data_AF-A0A9X4IK41-F1
#
_entry.id   AF-A0A9X4IK41-F1
#
_cell.length_a   1.000
_cell.length_b   1.000
_cell.length_c   1.000
_cell.angle_alpha   90.00
_cell.angle_beta   90.00
_cell.angle_gamma   90.00
#
_symmetry.space_group_name_H-M   'P 1'
#
loop_
_entity.id
_entity.type
_entity.pdbx_description
1 polymer ?
#
loop_
_entity_poly.entity_id
_entity_poly.type
_entity_poly.pdbx_seq_one_letter_code
_entity_poly.pdbx_strand_id
1 'polypeptide(L)'
;MIVSLASEATILRARLDACERLLVASGVLAPGAVDEFSPDAAAQVERDRMRQHILAKVFRPLQEAAQADLASVSNPSTGEK
;
A
#
# COMPACT_ATOMS: atom_id res chain seq x y z
N MET A 1 -11.78 0.31 12.09
CA MET A 1 -10.53 0.52 11.29
C MET A 1 -10.34 1.94 10.77
N ILE A 2 -11.40 2.67 10.39
CA ILE A 2 -11.27 4.03 9.81
C ILE A 2 -10.46 4.98 10.70
N VAL A 3 -10.66 4.94 12.02
CA VAL A 3 -9.94 5.81 12.98
C VAL A 3 -8.43 5.51 13.02
N SER A 4 -8.02 4.23 12.97
CA SER A 4 -6.58 3.86 12.94
C SER A 4 -5.92 4.36 11.67
N LEU A 5 -6.57 4.12 10.52
CA LEU A 5 -6.07 4.58 9.22
C LEU A 5 -5.97 6.10 9.17
N ALA A 6 -6.94 6.82 9.74
CA ALA A 6 -6.90 8.28 9.83
C ALA A 6 -5.71 8.76 10.69
N SER A 7 -5.43 8.08 11.81
CA SER A 7 -4.26 8.37 12.65
C SER A 7 -2.96 8.17 11.89
N GLU A 8 -2.81 7.04 11.19
CA GLU A 8 -1.63 6.75 10.37
C GLU A 8 -1.45 7.77 9.24
N ALA A 9 -2.52 8.12 8.52
CA ALA A 9 -2.49 9.14 7.47
C ALA A 9 -2.08 10.52 8.02
N THR A 10 -2.54 10.87 9.22
CA THR A 10 -2.16 12.13 9.89
C THR A 10 -0.66 12.16 10.20
N ILE A 11 -0.11 11.06 10.73
CA ILE A 11 1.33 10.93 11.02
C ILE A 11 2.15 11.02 9.73
N LEU A 12 1.73 10.33 8.66
CA LEU A 12 2.42 10.37 7.37
C LEU A 12 2.42 11.79 6.78
N ARG A 13 1.29 12.52 6.88
CA ARG A 13 1.19 13.90 6.42
C ARG A 13 2.10 14.84 7.19
N ALA A 14 2.17 14.69 8.52
CA ALA A 14 3.09 15.49 9.35
C ALA A 14 4.56 15.21 9.01
N ARG A 15 4.91 13.95 8.74
CA ARG A 15 6.27 13.60 8.32
C ARG A 15 6.62 14.17 6.94
N LEU A 16 5.67 14.16 6.01
CA LEU A 16 5.86 14.74 4.68
C LEU A 16 6.05 16.26 4.75
N ASP A 17 5.21 16.98 5.51
CA ASP A 17 5.37 18.43 5.75
C ASP A 17 6.75 18.76 6.32
N ALA A 18 7.24 17.97 7.30
CA ALA A 18 8.58 18.15 7.85
C ALA A 18 9.68 17.95 6.78
N CYS A 19 9.58 16.91 5.95
CA CYS A 19 10.52 16.68 4.85
C CYS A 19 10.52 17.84 3.84
N GLU A 20 9.35 18.32 3.44
CA GLU A 20 9.22 19.46 2.51
C GLU A 20 9.86 20.71 3.08
N ARG A 21 9.57 21.07 4.33
CA ARG A 21 10.18 22.24 5.00
C ARG A 21 11.69 22.13 5.07
N LEU A 22 12.23 20.96 5.41
CA LEU A 22 13.67 20.73 5.50
C LEU A 22 14.35 20.84 4.12
N LEU A 23 13.73 20.30 3.07
CA LEU A 23 14.26 20.36 1.69
C LEU A 23 14.16 21.76 1.08
N VAL A 24 13.13 22.53 1.42
CA VAL A 24 13.04 23.94 1.04
C VAL A 24 14.09 24.76 1.77
N ALA A 25 14.25 24.55 3.08
CA ALA A 25 15.26 25.25 3.88
C ALA A 25 16.70 24.94 3.41
N SER A 26 16.95 23.75 2.88
CA SER A 26 18.25 23.38 2.29
C SER A 26 18.43 23.83 0.83
N GLY A 27 17.42 24.46 0.22
CA GLY A 27 17.47 24.94 -1.16
C GLY A 27 17.37 23.83 -2.22
N VAL A 28 16.96 22.62 -1.84
CA VAL A 28 16.82 21.47 -2.76
C VAL A 28 15.50 21.53 -3.52
N LEU A 29 14.41 21.90 -2.84
CA LEU A 29 13.08 22.05 -3.43
C LEU A 29 12.63 23.52 -3.38
N ALA A 30 11.89 23.95 -4.40
CA ALA A 30 11.11 25.18 -4.32
C ALA A 30 9.89 24.96 -3.41
N PRO A 31 9.41 25.99 -2.70
CA PRO A 31 8.13 25.93 -1.99
C PRO A 31 7.00 25.48 -2.92
N GLY A 32 6.16 24.53 -2.49
CA GLY A 32 5.05 24.01 -3.30
C GLY A 32 5.43 22.99 -4.38
N ALA A 33 6.73 22.65 -4.53
CA ALA A 33 7.17 21.73 -5.58
C ALA A 33 6.53 20.33 -5.49
N VAL A 34 6.14 19.86 -4.30
CA VAL A 34 5.45 18.58 -4.12
C VAL A 34 3.99 18.65 -4.60
N ASP A 35 3.30 19.78 -4.37
CA ASP A 35 1.91 19.97 -4.80
C ASP A 35 1.80 20.11 -6.33
N GLU A 36 2.80 20.71 -6.97
CA GLU A 36 2.88 20.87 -8.41
C GLU A 36 3.46 19.65 -9.13
N PHE A 37 3.98 18.67 -8.40
CA PHE A 37 4.63 17.50 -8.97
C PHE A 37 3.64 16.62 -9.75
N SER A 38 3.85 16.54 -11.06
CA SER A 38 3.17 15.57 -11.91
C SER A 38 4.05 14.34 -12.14
N PRO A 39 3.63 13.14 -11.72
CA PRO A 39 4.26 11.88 -12.15
C PRO A 39 4.49 11.81 -13.66
N ASP A 40 5.66 11.32 -14.06
CA ASP A 40 5.84 10.76 -15.40
C ASP A 40 5.38 9.28 -15.43
N ALA A 41 5.46 8.68 -16.62
CA ALA A 41 5.06 7.29 -16.83
C ALA A 41 5.89 6.30 -15.99
N ALA A 42 7.19 6.55 -15.83
CA ALA A 42 8.07 5.67 -15.05
C ALA A 42 7.71 5.71 -13.54
N ALA A 43 7.47 6.90 -13.00
CA ALA A 43 7.02 7.11 -11.63
C ALA A 43 5.63 6.50 -11.38
N GLN A 44 4.76 6.43 -12.38
CA GLN A 44 3.48 5.72 -12.25
C GLN A 44 3.67 4.21 -12.18
N VAL A 45 4.51 3.63 -13.04
CA VAL A 45 4.81 2.19 -13.01
C VAL A 45 5.36 1.78 -11.65
N GLU A 46 6.28 2.57 -11.08
CA GLU A 46 6.84 2.27 -9.76
C GLU A 46 5.78 2.37 -8.65
N ARG A 47 4.89 3.37 -8.71
CA ARG A 47 3.75 3.47 -7.78
C ARG A 47 2.80 2.28 -7.89
N ASP A 48 2.53 1.83 -9.10
CA ASP A 48 1.66 0.69 -9.34
C ASP A 48 2.27 -0.60 -8.80
N ARG A 49 3.57 -0.81 -9.02
CA ARG A 49 4.33 -1.92 -8.46
C ARG A 49 4.30 -1.90 -6.93
N MET A 50 4.54 -0.74 -6.32
CA MET A 50 4.49 -0.57 -4.86
C MET A 50 3.09 -0.88 -4.32
N ARG A 51 2.03 -0.40 -4.99
CA ARG A 51 0.64 -0.67 -4.60
C ARG A 51 0.31 -2.15 -4.68
N GLN A 52 0.65 -2.80 -5.80
CA GLN A 52 0.44 -4.23 -5.99
C GLN A 52 1.17 -5.05 -4.92
N HIS A 53 2.41 -4.69 -4.58
CA HIS A 53 3.20 -5.36 -3.54
C HIS A 53 2.54 -5.25 -2.16
N ILE A 54 2.07 -4.06 -1.78
CA ILE A 54 1.38 -3.86 -0.50
C ILE A 54 0.08 -4.66 -0.46
N LEU A 55 -0.73 -4.59 -1.53
CA LEU A 55 -1.98 -5.33 -1.61
C LEU A 55 -1.74 -6.84 -1.55
N ALA A 56 -0.75 -7.36 -2.26
CA ALA A 56 -0.40 -8.78 -2.21
C ALA A 56 -0.03 -9.24 -0.79
N LYS A 57 0.70 -8.41 -0.03
CA LYS A 57 1.02 -8.70 1.37
C LYS A 57 -0.20 -8.68 2.27
N VAL A 58 -1.05 -7.66 2.15
CA VAL A 58 -2.27 -7.50 2.98
C VAL A 58 -3.26 -8.63 2.70
N PHE A 59 -3.41 -9.03 1.44
CA PHE A 59 -4.38 -10.07 1.04
C PHE A 59 -3.86 -11.50 1.13
N ARG A 60 -2.56 -11.72 1.39
CA ARG A 60 -1.99 -13.08 1.46
C ARG A 60 -2.78 -14.01 2.40
N PRO A 61 -3.11 -13.64 3.65
CA PRO A 61 -3.87 -14.53 4.55
C PRO A 61 -5.26 -14.88 4.00
N LEU A 62 -5.92 -13.94 3.31
CA LEU A 62 -7.22 -14.19 2.69
C LEU A 62 -7.10 -15.15 1.50
N GLN A 63 -6.04 -15.02 0.70
CA GLN A 63 -5.75 -15.94 -0.41
C GLN A 63 -5.47 -17.35 0.10
N GLU A 64 -4.67 -17.49 1.17
CA GLU A 64 -4.37 -18.77 1.80
C GLU A 64 -5.63 -19.44 2.38
N ALA A 65 -6.50 -18.68 3.06
CA ALA A 65 -7.78 -19.18 3.55
C ALA A 65 -8.68 -19.66 2.40
N ALA A 66 -8.84 -18.85 1.35
CA ALA A 66 -9.65 -19.22 0.19
C ALA A 66 -9.11 -20.48 -0.53
N GLN A 67 -7.79 -20.66 -0.62
CA GLN A 67 -7.17 -21.85 -1.19
C GLN A 67 -7.41 -23.10 -0.34
N ALA A 68 -7.32 -22.98 0.99
CA ALA A 68 -7.61 -24.08 1.91
C ALA A 68 -9.08 -24.51 1.82
N ASP A 69 -10.01 -23.55 1.77
CA ASP A 69 -11.44 -23.80 1.58
C ASP A 69 -11.68 -24.55 0.26
N LEU A 70 -11.09 -24.08 -0.84
CA LEU A 70 -11.22 -24.72 -2.15
C LEU A 70 -10.67 -26.16 -2.15
N ALA A 71 -9.51 -26.37 -1.51
CA ALA A 71 -8.92 -27.70 -1.36
C ALA A 71 -9.84 -28.67 -0.59
N SER A 72 -10.50 -28.19 0.48
CA SER A 72 -11.44 -29.00 1.27
C SER A 72 -12.68 -29.43 0.49
N VAL A 73 -13.18 -28.58 -0.42
CA VAL A 73 -14.35 -28.89 -1.26
C VAL A 73 -13.98 -29.84 -2.41
N SER A 74 -12.77 -29.68 -2.96
CA SER A 74 -12.31 -30.48 -4.11
C SER A 74 -11.83 -31.89 -3.78
N ASN A 75 -11.62 -32.21 -2.49
CA ASN A 75 -11.26 -33.55 -2.03
C ASN A 75 -12.33 -34.09 -1.07
N PRO A 76 -13.50 -34.52 -1.58
CA PRO A 76 -14.44 -35.25 -0.75
C PRO A 76 -13.76 -36.58 -0.39
N SER A 77 -13.33 -36.71 0.86
CA SER A 77 -12.94 -37.99 1.41
C SER A 77 -14.03 -39.01 1.05
N THR A 78 -13.63 -40.06 0.36
CA THR A 78 -14.38 -41.28 0.09
C THR A 78 -14.91 -41.85 1.40
N GLY A 79 -16.05 -41.32 1.84
CA GLY A 79 -16.85 -41.87 2.92
C GLY A 79 -17.77 -42.93 2.35
N GLU A 80 -17.21 -44.09 2.01
CA GLU A 80 -18.02 -45.31 1.90
C GLU A 80 -17.28 -46.49 2.57
N LYS A 81 -17.97 -46.99 3.60
CA LYS A 81 -17.83 -48.26 4.35
C LYS A 81 -16.85 -48.29 5.52
#